data_AF-A0A961AM68-F1
#
_entry.id   AF-A0A961AM68-F1
#
_cell.length_a   1.000
_cell.length_b   1.000
_cell.length_c   1.000
_cell.angle_alpha   90.00
_cell.angle_beta   90.00
_cell.angle_gamma   90.00
#
_symmetry.space_group_name_H-M   'P 1'
#
loop_
_entity.id
_entity.type
_entity.pdbx_description
1 polymer ?
#
loop_
_entity_poly.entity_id
_entity_poly.type
_entity_poly.pdbx_seq_one_letter_code
_entity_poly.pdbx_strand_id
1 'polypeptide(L)'
;LLEPVFQQLGAEGELLYRSFSDVLPEQANLELNKITSVRGNFVSLVLGSGSNRWSNIMLAQAYARLGTGRKVDCRVVQNPNAFVELEDFPKLPLSEDVLNEVHLGMSRAVQNLPGSTAARISSSLQEARNRLSAKGLKLYAIGKTGTAMRISATYAKDHRKRECAAFCLYLELRDSADQILSATSTAVYLQDRASAKQGPTNSANAVECTKNFLPHILSWMETQARLRRIAAR
;
A
#
# COMPACT_ATOMS: atom_id res chain seq x y z
N LEU A 1 23.39 -13.16 3.47
CA LEU A 1 22.49 -13.80 2.48
C LEU A 1 22.57 -13.17 1.08
N LEU A 2 22.84 -11.86 0.93
CA LEU A 2 22.95 -11.20 -0.39
C LEU A 2 24.39 -11.07 -0.92
N GLU A 3 25.39 -11.28 -0.08
CA GLU A 3 26.81 -11.12 -0.39
C GLU A 3 27.30 -11.95 -1.61
N PRO A 4 26.87 -13.20 -1.81
CA PRO A 4 27.25 -13.96 -3.00
C PRO A 4 26.67 -13.39 -4.30
N VAL A 5 25.45 -12.81 -4.24
CA VAL A 5 24.79 -12.18 -5.40
C VAL A 5 25.51 -10.88 -5.77
N PHE A 6 25.95 -10.10 -4.78
CA PHE A 6 26.68 -8.86 -5.02
C PHE A 6 28.08 -9.08 -5.58
N GLN A 7 28.78 -10.14 -5.16
CA GLN A 7 30.04 -10.55 -5.77
C GLN A 7 29.89 -10.95 -7.24
N GLN A 8 28.80 -11.64 -7.61
CA GLN A 8 28.54 -12.03 -9.01
C GLN A 8 28.25 -10.84 -9.93
N LEU A 9 27.74 -9.73 -9.38
CA LEU A 9 27.46 -8.51 -10.14
C LEU A 9 28.69 -7.59 -10.28
N GLY A 10 29.85 -7.96 -9.72
CA GLY A 10 31.10 -7.22 -9.85
C GLY A 10 31.09 -5.82 -9.24
N ALA A 11 30.16 -5.54 -8.33
CA ALA A 11 30.02 -4.22 -7.71
C ALA A 11 30.31 -4.29 -6.20
N GLU A 12 30.92 -3.22 -5.69
CA GLU A 12 31.34 -3.12 -4.30
C GLU A 12 30.14 -3.27 -3.36
N GLY A 13 30.19 -4.25 -2.46
CA GLY A 13 29.05 -4.69 -1.65
C GLY A 13 28.41 -3.58 -0.81
N GLU A 14 29.18 -2.59 -0.35
CA GLU A 14 28.66 -1.47 0.44
C GLU A 14 27.89 -0.45 -0.42
N LEU A 15 28.37 -0.18 -1.64
CA LEU A 15 27.76 0.75 -2.59
C LEU A 15 26.47 0.16 -3.16
N LEU A 16 26.47 -1.13 -3.44
CA LEU A 16 25.28 -1.93 -3.78
C LEU A 16 24.29 -1.95 -2.62
N TYR A 17 24.71 -2.31 -1.41
CA TYR A 17 23.83 -2.32 -0.24
C TYR A 17 23.17 -0.96 -0.01
N ARG A 18 23.91 0.15 -0.08
CA ARG A 18 23.33 1.51 0.03
C ARG A 18 22.42 1.88 -1.15
N SER A 19 22.68 1.35 -2.34
CA SER A 19 21.84 1.59 -3.52
C SER A 19 20.52 0.81 -3.46
N PHE A 20 20.52 -0.33 -2.76
CA PHE A 20 19.34 -1.18 -2.62
C PHE A 20 18.70 -1.13 -1.23
N SER A 21 19.33 -0.53 -0.21
CA SER A 21 18.81 -0.49 1.16
C SER A 21 17.40 0.09 1.24
N ASP A 22 17.12 1.07 0.38
CA ASP A 22 15.80 1.72 0.30
C ASP A 22 14.71 0.82 -0.29
N VAL A 23 15.09 -0.25 -1.00
CA VAL A 23 14.18 -1.24 -1.61
C VAL A 23 14.31 -2.63 -0.99
N LEU A 24 15.27 -2.85 -0.10
CA LEU A 24 15.43 -4.12 0.59
C LEU A 24 14.23 -4.34 1.53
N PRO A 25 13.72 -5.58 1.61
CA PRO A 25 12.64 -5.94 2.51
C PRO A 25 13.19 -6.10 3.94
N GLU A 26 13.77 -5.03 4.50
CA GLU A 26 14.08 -5.00 5.93
C GLU A 26 12.76 -4.94 6.72
N GLN A 27 12.75 -5.38 7.97
CA GLN A 27 11.57 -5.18 8.81
C GLN A 27 11.51 -3.72 9.26
N ALA A 28 10.32 -3.13 9.29
CA ALA A 28 10.14 -1.77 9.80
C ALA A 28 10.60 -1.71 11.26
N ASN A 29 11.69 -0.99 11.51
CA ASN A 29 12.17 -0.71 12.86
C ASN A 29 11.71 0.69 13.28
N LEU A 30 10.76 0.73 14.21
CA LEU A 30 10.20 1.99 14.72
C LEU A 30 11.10 2.66 15.78
N GLU A 31 12.19 1.99 16.20
CA GLU A 31 13.14 2.48 17.20
C GLU A 31 12.47 2.97 18.49
N LEU A 32 11.46 2.24 18.98
CA LEU A 32 10.65 2.65 20.15
C LEU A 32 11.50 2.92 21.41
N ASN A 33 12.61 2.22 21.55
CA ASN A 33 13.58 2.40 22.63
C ASN A 33 14.31 3.76 22.60
N LYS A 34 14.27 4.49 21.48
CA LYS A 34 14.87 5.83 21.33
C LYS A 34 13.87 6.97 21.57
N ILE A 35 12.62 6.67 21.91
CA ILE A 35 11.59 7.68 22.16
C ILE A 35 11.81 8.33 23.52
N THR A 36 12.37 9.54 23.51
CA THR A 36 12.63 10.33 24.72
C THR A 36 11.47 11.26 25.11
N SER A 37 10.48 11.48 24.22
CA SER A 37 9.29 12.29 24.52
C SER A 37 8.02 11.75 23.86
N VAL A 38 6.91 11.76 24.62
CA VAL A 38 5.60 11.30 24.13
C VAL A 38 4.99 12.32 23.16
N ARG A 39 4.89 13.59 23.57
CA ARG A 39 4.24 14.63 22.76
C ARG A 39 4.98 14.95 21.44
N GLY A 40 6.29 14.75 21.40
CA GLY A 40 7.12 15.00 20.22
C GLY A 40 7.36 13.73 19.42
N ASN A 41 8.21 12.84 19.96
CA ASN A 41 8.76 11.74 19.19
C ASN A 41 7.72 10.64 18.94
N PHE A 42 6.96 10.26 19.99
CA PHE A 42 5.94 9.22 19.85
C PHE A 42 4.78 9.65 18.94
N VAL A 43 4.20 10.83 19.18
CA VAL A 43 3.12 11.35 18.32
C VAL A 43 3.60 11.51 16.87
N SER A 44 4.81 12.02 16.66
CA SER A 44 5.39 12.13 15.30
C SER A 44 5.55 10.77 14.64
N LEU A 45 6.04 9.76 15.38
CA LEU A 45 6.17 8.39 14.88
C LEU A 45 4.82 7.80 14.45
N VAL A 46 3.79 7.95 15.29
CA VAL A 46 2.41 7.48 15.03
C VAL A 46 1.81 8.15 13.79
N LEU A 47 2.12 9.43 13.56
CA LEU A 47 1.70 10.16 12.37
C LEU A 47 2.52 9.84 11.10
N GLY A 48 3.48 8.90 11.19
CA GLY A 48 4.32 8.51 10.05
C GLY A 48 5.55 9.40 9.83
N SER A 49 5.95 10.20 10.83
CA SER A 49 7.12 11.09 10.80
C SER A 49 8.24 10.61 11.73
N GLY A 50 9.29 11.41 11.91
CA GLY A 50 10.44 11.08 12.77
C GLY A 50 11.37 10.04 12.17
N SER A 51 11.75 9.05 12.97
CA SER A 51 12.58 7.90 12.57
C SER A 51 11.80 6.83 11.79
N ASN A 52 10.50 7.03 11.58
CA ASN A 52 9.67 6.08 10.85
C ASN A 52 10.13 5.97 9.38
N ARG A 53 10.54 4.77 8.95
CA ARG A 53 11.00 4.49 7.59
C ARG A 53 10.31 3.23 7.08
N TRP A 54 9.64 3.35 5.93
CA TRP A 54 8.89 2.29 5.29
C TRP A 54 9.24 2.26 3.81
N SER A 55 9.50 1.06 3.28
CA SER A 55 9.55 0.86 1.84
C SER A 55 8.13 0.67 1.28
N ASN A 56 7.96 0.84 -0.04
CA ASN A 56 6.67 0.61 -0.70
C ASN A 56 6.17 -0.83 -0.49
N ILE A 57 7.08 -1.79 -0.40
CA ILE A 57 6.76 -3.19 -0.15
C ILE A 57 6.16 -3.36 1.26
N MET A 58 6.77 -2.73 2.27
CA MET A 58 6.23 -2.77 3.65
C MET A 58 4.85 -2.10 3.72
N LEU A 59 4.64 -0.99 3.00
CA LEU A 59 3.34 -0.31 2.95
C LEU A 59 2.27 -1.20 2.30
N ALA A 60 2.58 -1.80 1.15
CA ALA A 60 1.66 -2.74 0.49
C ALA A 60 1.36 -3.96 1.39
N GLN A 61 2.37 -4.50 2.07
CA GLN A 61 2.18 -5.58 3.03
C GLN A 61 1.30 -5.17 4.21
N ALA A 62 1.50 -3.98 4.79
CA ALA A 62 0.66 -3.47 5.87
C ALA A 62 -0.79 -3.28 5.43
N TYR A 63 -1.03 -2.80 4.21
CA TYR A 63 -2.39 -2.67 3.68
C TYR A 63 -3.02 -4.02 3.34
N ALA A 64 -2.24 -5.01 2.90
CA ALA A 64 -2.73 -6.39 2.77
C ALA A 64 -3.12 -6.97 4.13
N ARG A 65 -2.32 -6.71 5.18
CA ARG A 65 -2.62 -7.13 6.56
C ARG A 65 -3.90 -6.47 7.08
N LEU A 66 -4.04 -5.15 6.90
CA LEU A 66 -5.23 -4.41 7.26
C LEU A 66 -6.45 -4.91 6.48
N GLY A 67 -6.33 -5.10 5.16
CA GLY A 67 -7.43 -5.56 4.33
C GLY A 67 -7.93 -6.95 4.70
N THR A 68 -7.02 -7.89 4.91
CA THR A 68 -7.34 -9.30 5.20
C THR A 68 -7.59 -9.60 6.69
N GLY A 69 -7.15 -8.73 7.60
CA GLY A 69 -7.11 -9.03 9.03
C GLY A 69 -6.09 -10.11 9.41
N ARG A 70 -5.11 -10.41 8.54
CA ARG A 70 -4.14 -11.51 8.69
C ARG A 70 -2.69 -11.04 8.58
N LYS A 71 -1.74 -11.82 9.09
CA LYS A 71 -0.30 -11.56 9.07
C LYS A 71 0.33 -11.90 7.70
N VAL A 72 -0.11 -11.21 6.65
CA VAL A 72 0.41 -11.37 5.29
C VAL A 72 1.90 -11.05 5.23
N ASP A 73 2.68 -11.93 4.59
CA ASP A 73 4.11 -11.75 4.33
C ASP A 73 4.43 -11.64 2.85
N CYS A 74 5.21 -10.62 2.49
CA CYS A 74 5.61 -10.40 1.10
C CYS A 74 6.77 -11.35 0.73
N ARG A 75 6.64 -12.01 -0.42
CA ARG A 75 7.65 -12.89 -1.00
C ARG A 75 7.72 -12.59 -2.50
N VAL A 76 8.94 -12.59 -3.05
CA VAL A 76 9.17 -12.46 -4.51
C VAL A 76 9.05 -13.83 -5.19
N VAL A 77 9.48 -14.89 -4.49
CA VAL A 77 9.42 -16.25 -5.01
C VAL A 77 8.02 -16.80 -4.84
N GLN A 78 7.41 -17.19 -5.95
CA GLN A 78 6.14 -17.90 -5.92
C GLN A 78 6.36 -19.32 -5.41
N ASN A 79 5.56 -19.74 -4.43
CA ASN A 79 5.47 -21.16 -4.10
C ASN A 79 4.79 -21.87 -5.28
N PRO A 80 5.44 -22.83 -5.95
CA PRO A 80 4.87 -23.52 -7.11
C PRO A 80 3.54 -24.22 -6.80
N ASN A 81 3.30 -24.56 -5.54
CA ASN A 81 2.06 -25.19 -5.08
C ASN A 81 0.96 -24.19 -4.67
N ALA A 82 1.28 -22.89 -4.51
CA ALA A 82 0.32 -21.87 -4.05
C ALA A 82 -0.68 -21.41 -5.13
N PHE A 83 -0.62 -21.96 -6.34
CA PHE A 83 -1.65 -21.71 -7.35
C PHE A 83 -3.03 -22.27 -6.97
N VAL A 84 -3.08 -23.24 -6.06
CA VAL A 84 -4.31 -23.96 -5.70
C VAL A 84 -4.90 -23.48 -4.37
N GLU A 85 -4.06 -23.04 -3.43
CA GLU A 85 -4.50 -22.67 -2.07
C GLU A 85 -4.06 -21.24 -1.70
N LEU A 86 -4.99 -20.48 -1.12
CA LEU A 86 -4.66 -19.23 -0.45
C LEU A 86 -3.74 -19.54 0.74
N GLU A 87 -2.62 -18.84 0.86
CA GLU A 87 -1.81 -18.93 2.07
C GLU A 87 -2.67 -18.52 3.29
N ASP A 88 -2.81 -19.44 4.24
CA ASP A 88 -3.56 -19.21 5.48
C ASP A 88 -2.67 -18.48 6.49
N PHE A 89 -2.54 -17.17 6.31
CA PHE A 89 -1.80 -16.33 7.24
C PHE A 89 -2.54 -16.25 8.60
N PRO A 90 -1.81 -16.31 9.74
CA PRO A 90 -2.43 -16.17 11.05
C PRO A 90 -3.23 -14.87 11.17
N LYS A 91 -4.35 -14.89 11.90
CA LYS A 91 -5.11 -13.66 12.19
C LYS A 91 -4.25 -12.63 12.92
N LEU A 92 -4.47 -11.36 12.64
CA LEU A 92 -3.92 -10.27 13.45
C LEU A 92 -4.53 -10.32 14.85
N PRO A 93 -3.80 -9.86 15.89
CA PRO A 93 -4.34 -9.72 17.23
C PRO A 93 -5.24 -8.47 17.32
N LEU A 94 -6.25 -8.39 16.46
CA LEU A 94 -7.25 -7.32 16.38
C LEU A 94 -8.64 -7.96 16.39
N SER A 95 -9.59 -7.35 17.11
CA SER A 95 -10.99 -7.79 17.01
C SER A 95 -11.58 -7.42 15.65
N GLU A 96 -12.60 -8.17 15.23
CA GLU A 96 -13.31 -7.90 13.98
C GLU A 96 -13.99 -6.53 14.00
N ASP A 97 -14.52 -6.10 15.15
CA ASP A 97 -15.12 -4.77 15.32
C ASP A 97 -14.12 -3.63 15.06
N VAL A 98 -12.91 -3.72 15.62
CA VAL A 98 -11.87 -2.72 15.41
C VAL A 98 -11.44 -2.71 13.94
N LEU A 99 -11.32 -3.88 13.32
CA LEU A 99 -10.97 -3.99 11.92
C LEU A 99 -12.05 -3.36 11.02
N ASN A 100 -13.32 -3.61 11.32
CA ASN A 100 -14.47 -3.07 10.60
C ASN A 100 -14.53 -1.53 10.71
N GLU A 101 -14.22 -0.95 11.86
CA GLU A 101 -14.13 0.51 12.03
C GLU A 101 -12.99 1.12 11.22
N VAL A 102 -11.81 0.47 11.22
CA VAL A 102 -10.67 0.90 10.38
C VAL A 102 -11.04 0.82 8.90
N HIS A 103 -11.64 -0.27 8.48
CA HIS A 103 -12.16 -0.50 7.14
C HIS A 103 -13.17 0.56 6.72
N LEU A 104 -14.13 0.88 7.59
CA LEU A 104 -15.12 1.92 7.36
C LEU A 104 -14.44 3.28 7.15
N GLY A 105 -13.53 3.68 8.04
CA GLY A 105 -12.78 4.93 7.93
C GLY A 105 -11.96 5.03 6.64
N MET A 106 -11.26 3.96 6.27
CA MET A 106 -10.42 3.93 5.06
C MET A 106 -11.25 3.82 3.77
N SER A 107 -12.42 3.18 3.80
CA SER A 107 -13.32 3.13 2.64
C SER A 107 -13.87 4.52 2.31
N ARG A 108 -14.20 5.33 3.34
CA ARG A 108 -14.65 6.71 3.16
C ARG A 108 -13.59 7.60 2.50
N ALA A 109 -12.31 7.33 2.75
CA ALA A 109 -11.21 8.10 2.17
C ALA A 109 -11.04 7.92 0.65
N VAL A 110 -11.63 6.87 0.06
CA VAL A 110 -11.64 6.61 -1.40
C VAL A 110 -13.03 6.81 -2.02
N GLN A 111 -14.02 7.17 -1.21
CA GLN A 111 -15.35 7.55 -1.67
C GLN A 111 -15.41 9.04 -2.01
N ASN A 112 -16.38 9.45 -2.83
CA ASN A 112 -16.61 10.85 -3.18
C ASN A 112 -17.36 11.60 -2.08
N LEU A 113 -16.86 11.56 -0.84
CA LEU A 113 -17.48 12.20 0.32
C LEU A 113 -16.75 13.51 0.67
N PRO A 114 -17.44 14.49 1.29
CA PRO A 114 -16.78 15.68 1.84
C PRO A 114 -15.63 15.29 2.78
N GLY A 115 -14.46 15.92 2.59
CA GLY A 115 -13.24 15.61 3.37
C GLY A 115 -12.46 14.37 2.90
N SER A 116 -12.93 13.65 1.89
CA SER A 116 -12.20 12.52 1.30
C SER A 116 -10.96 12.97 0.54
N THR A 117 -9.81 12.47 0.97
CA THR A 117 -8.50 12.87 0.40
C THR A 117 -8.14 12.14 -0.89
N ALA A 118 -8.78 11.00 -1.18
CA ALA A 118 -8.60 10.26 -2.44
C ALA A 118 -9.86 10.28 -3.32
N ALA A 119 -10.71 11.31 -3.20
CA ALA A 119 -11.95 11.42 -3.97
C ALA A 119 -11.75 11.28 -5.50
N ARG A 120 -10.55 11.59 -6.03
CA ARG A 120 -10.22 11.47 -7.46
C ARG A 120 -10.32 10.05 -8.04
N ILE A 121 -10.10 9.02 -7.23
CA ILE A 121 -10.22 7.62 -7.70
C ILE A 121 -11.66 7.08 -7.61
N SER A 122 -12.56 7.83 -6.95
CA SER A 122 -13.89 7.35 -6.61
C SER A 122 -14.76 7.01 -7.83
N SER A 123 -14.70 7.82 -8.90
CA SER A 123 -15.47 7.56 -10.13
C SER A 123 -15.02 6.26 -10.80
N SER A 124 -13.71 6.05 -10.92
CA SER A 124 -13.15 4.81 -11.48
C SER A 124 -13.48 3.59 -10.63
N LEU A 125 -13.49 3.72 -9.30
CA LEU A 125 -13.97 2.65 -8.41
C LEU A 125 -15.47 2.38 -8.56
N GLN A 126 -16.28 3.42 -8.76
CA GLN A 126 -17.72 3.27 -8.95
C GLN A 126 -18.06 2.62 -10.28
N GLU A 127 -17.41 3.03 -11.37
CA GLU A 127 -17.50 2.39 -12.68
C GLU A 127 -17.11 0.91 -12.61
N ALA A 128 -16.01 0.60 -11.92
CA ALA A 128 -15.58 -0.77 -11.68
C ALA A 128 -16.62 -1.57 -10.90
N ARG A 129 -17.20 -1.02 -9.82
CA ARG A 129 -18.27 -1.66 -9.04
C ARG A 129 -19.49 -1.98 -9.91
N ASN A 130 -19.95 -1.03 -10.71
CA ASN A 130 -21.11 -1.21 -11.60
C ASN A 130 -20.84 -2.32 -12.64
N ARG A 131 -19.63 -2.34 -13.21
CA ARG A 131 -19.22 -3.35 -14.19
C ARG A 131 -19.10 -4.74 -13.57
N LEU A 132 -18.58 -4.85 -12.35
CA LEU A 132 -18.37 -6.12 -11.64
C LEU A 132 -19.69 -6.66 -11.06
N SER A 133 -20.59 -5.80 -10.60
CA SER A 133 -21.91 -6.22 -10.10
C SER A 133 -22.75 -6.87 -11.18
N ALA A 134 -22.64 -6.42 -12.44
CA ALA A 134 -23.25 -7.06 -13.61
C ALA A 134 -22.78 -8.51 -13.83
N LYS A 135 -21.65 -8.91 -13.22
CA LYS A 135 -21.09 -10.28 -13.24
C LYS A 135 -21.33 -11.04 -11.93
N GLY A 136 -22.13 -10.50 -11.01
CA GLY A 136 -22.35 -11.06 -9.68
C GLY A 136 -21.12 -10.97 -8.76
N LEU A 137 -20.25 -9.97 -8.97
CA LEU A 137 -19.07 -9.71 -8.16
C LEU A 137 -19.22 -8.40 -7.37
N LYS A 138 -18.66 -8.37 -6.16
CA LYS A 138 -18.58 -7.17 -5.31
C LYS A 138 -17.14 -6.70 -5.27
N LEU A 139 -16.91 -5.40 -5.52
CA LEU A 139 -15.60 -4.77 -5.36
C LEU A 139 -15.55 -3.99 -4.04
N TYR A 140 -14.76 -4.53 -3.11
CA TYR A 140 -14.40 -3.87 -1.88
C TYR A 140 -13.11 -3.08 -2.07
N ALA A 141 -13.03 -1.88 -1.48
CA ALA A 141 -11.87 -1.01 -1.60
C ALA A 141 -11.67 -0.17 -0.33
N ILE A 142 -10.45 -0.19 0.20
CA ILE A 142 -9.98 0.72 1.25
C ILE A 142 -8.68 1.35 0.82
N GLY A 143 -8.48 2.61 1.17
CA GLY A 143 -7.23 3.27 0.83
C GLY A 143 -6.99 4.48 1.72
N LYS A 144 -5.76 4.98 1.70
CA LYS A 144 -5.44 6.22 2.40
C LYS A 144 -4.24 6.89 1.73
N THR A 145 -4.31 8.21 1.74
CA THR A 145 -3.27 9.10 1.24
C THR A 145 -2.25 9.44 2.32
N GLY A 146 -1.03 9.74 1.91
CA GLY A 146 0.03 10.27 2.76
C GLY A 146 0.76 11.41 2.08
N THR A 147 1.21 12.39 2.86
CA THR A 147 2.15 13.41 2.41
C THR A 147 3.28 13.46 3.42
N ALA A 148 4.51 13.32 2.93
CA ALA A 148 5.71 13.37 3.77
C ALA A 148 6.63 14.50 3.31
N MET A 149 7.31 15.16 4.25
CA MET A 149 8.36 16.11 3.91
C MET A 149 9.70 15.38 3.80
N ARG A 150 10.41 15.63 2.70
CA ARG A 150 11.76 15.08 2.54
C ARG A 150 12.73 15.90 3.37
N ILE A 151 13.47 15.24 4.25
CA ILE A 151 14.63 15.83 4.91
C ILE A 151 15.79 15.73 3.91
N SER A 152 16.33 16.84 3.41
CA SER A 152 17.60 16.82 2.67
C SER A 152 18.68 17.59 3.43
N ALA A 153 19.94 17.15 3.35
CA ALA A 153 21.05 17.91 3.91
C ALA A 153 21.21 19.30 3.25
N THR A 154 20.73 19.44 2.01
CA THR A 154 20.72 20.68 1.23
C THR A 154 19.51 21.58 1.50
N TYR A 155 18.52 21.14 2.28
CA TYR A 155 17.31 21.91 2.60
C TYR A 155 17.61 23.22 3.31
N ALA A 156 18.72 23.25 4.05
CA ALA A 156 19.23 24.46 4.70
C ALA A 156 19.59 25.58 3.71
N LYS A 157 19.77 25.27 2.42
CA LYS A 157 20.17 26.25 1.39
C LYS A 157 19.10 26.60 0.36
N ASP A 158 18.17 25.71 0.03
CA ASP A 158 17.25 25.91 -1.12
C ASP A 158 15.83 26.37 -0.71
N HIS A 159 15.43 26.33 0.57
CA HIS A 159 14.09 26.73 1.08
C HIS A 159 12.85 26.11 0.38
N ARG A 160 13.01 25.33 -0.70
CA ARG A 160 11.92 24.69 -1.43
C ARG A 160 11.46 23.48 -0.64
N LYS A 161 10.21 23.51 -0.20
CA LYS A 161 9.56 22.36 0.43
C LYS A 161 9.45 21.23 -0.61
N ARG A 162 10.25 20.17 -0.46
CA ARG A 162 10.15 18.95 -1.25
C ARG A 162 9.26 17.97 -0.52
N GLU A 163 8.02 17.93 -0.97
CA GLU A 163 7.01 17.03 -0.43
C GLU A 163 6.91 15.77 -1.31
N CYS A 164 6.73 14.64 -0.65
CA CYS A 164 6.49 13.35 -1.27
C CYS A 164 5.01 12.99 -1.12
N ALA A 165 4.46 12.35 -2.15
CA ALA A 165 3.07 11.94 -2.22
C ALA A 165 2.98 10.42 -2.13
N ALA A 166 2.13 9.91 -1.24
CA ALA A 166 1.88 8.48 -1.13
C ALA A 166 0.37 8.19 -1.25
N PHE A 167 0.04 7.06 -1.87
CA PHE A 167 -1.30 6.51 -1.83
C PHE A 167 -1.21 4.99 -1.77
N CYS A 168 -1.88 4.42 -0.78
CA CYS A 168 -2.00 2.98 -0.63
C CYS A 168 -3.46 2.57 -0.78
N LEU A 169 -3.69 1.52 -1.55
CA LEU A 169 -5.01 1.03 -1.92
C LEU A 169 -5.02 -0.50 -1.82
N TYR A 170 -6.00 -1.01 -1.09
CA TYR A 170 -6.33 -2.43 -1.02
C TYR A 170 -7.69 -2.67 -1.68
N LEU A 171 -7.76 -3.71 -2.50
CA LEU A 171 -8.94 -4.11 -3.26
C LEU A 171 -9.24 -5.59 -3.02
N GLU A 172 -10.52 -5.94 -2.93
CA GLU A 172 -10.98 -7.33 -2.97
C GLU A 172 -12.13 -7.50 -3.95
N LEU A 173 -12.10 -8.61 -4.68
CA LEU A 173 -13.24 -9.13 -5.40
C LEU A 173 -13.87 -10.23 -4.57
N ARG A 174 -15.15 -10.04 -4.24
CA ARG A 174 -15.97 -11.03 -3.55
C ARG A 174 -17.09 -11.54 -4.45
N ASP A 175 -17.58 -12.73 -4.19
CA ASP A 175 -18.80 -13.24 -4.83
C ASP A 175 -20.09 -12.77 -4.12
N SER A 176 -21.23 -13.32 -4.52
CA SER A 176 -22.52 -13.01 -3.91
C SER A 176 -22.63 -13.47 -2.45
N ALA A 177 -21.95 -14.56 -2.10
CA ALA A 177 -21.84 -15.11 -0.74
C ALA A 177 -20.78 -14.42 0.13
N ASP A 178 -20.17 -13.35 -0.39
CA ASP A 178 -19.13 -12.55 0.26
C ASP A 178 -17.79 -13.29 0.45
N GLN A 179 -17.56 -14.39 -0.26
CA GLN A 179 -16.25 -15.07 -0.27
C GLN A 179 -15.25 -14.30 -1.12
N ILE A 180 -14.02 -14.14 -0.59
CA ILE A 180 -12.92 -13.45 -1.28
C ILE A 180 -12.36 -14.34 -2.40
N LEU A 181 -12.54 -13.89 -3.64
CA LEU A 181 -12.01 -14.57 -4.83
C LEU A 181 -10.61 -14.09 -5.21
N SER A 182 -10.33 -12.80 -5.02
CA SER A 182 -9.02 -12.22 -5.32
C SER A 182 -8.84 -10.95 -4.50
N ALA A 183 -7.61 -10.66 -4.07
CA ALA A 183 -7.26 -9.44 -3.37
C ALA A 183 -5.95 -8.85 -3.89
N THR A 184 -5.81 -7.53 -3.85
CA THR A 184 -4.56 -6.83 -4.18
C THR A 184 -4.30 -5.72 -3.18
N SER A 185 -3.03 -5.49 -2.86
CA SER A 185 -2.59 -4.31 -2.15
C SER A 185 -1.53 -3.58 -2.96
N THR A 186 -1.66 -2.27 -3.04
CA THR A 186 -0.76 -1.40 -3.79
C THR A 186 -0.32 -0.22 -2.95
N ALA A 187 0.93 0.17 -3.13
CA ALA A 187 1.50 1.37 -2.53
C ALA A 187 2.23 2.16 -3.63
N VAL A 188 1.75 3.37 -3.90
CA VAL A 188 2.38 4.32 -4.81
C VAL A 188 3.05 5.41 -3.99
N TYR A 189 4.32 5.66 -4.26
CA TYR A 189 5.09 6.72 -3.65
C TYR A 189 5.80 7.53 -4.73
N LEU A 190 5.58 8.85 -4.72
CA LEU A 190 6.14 9.80 -5.67
C LEU A 190 6.99 10.82 -4.92
N GLN A 191 8.29 10.85 -5.22
CA GLN A 191 9.24 11.81 -4.67
C GLN A 191 9.09 13.18 -5.33
N ASP A 192 9.24 14.26 -4.56
CA ASP A 192 9.30 15.65 -5.03
C ASP A 192 8.07 16.09 -5.90
N ARG A 193 6.89 15.49 -5.65
CA ARG A 193 5.68 15.68 -6.48
C ARG A 193 4.46 16.22 -5.74
N ALA A 194 4.59 16.59 -4.46
CA ALA A 194 3.49 17.22 -3.73
C ALA A 194 3.47 18.76 -3.86
N SER A 195 4.60 19.37 -4.23
CA SER A 195 4.74 20.81 -4.51
C SER A 195 4.42 21.16 -5.98
N ALA A 196 3.14 21.25 -6.36
CA ALA A 196 2.78 21.90 -7.61
C ALA A 196 2.17 23.29 -7.32
N LYS A 197 2.86 24.37 -7.76
CA LYS A 197 2.32 25.74 -7.71
C LYS A 197 1.09 25.92 -8.62
N GLN A 198 0.89 25.01 -9.57
CA GLN A 198 -0.31 24.87 -10.41
C GLN A 198 -0.52 23.37 -10.67
N GLY A 199 -1.68 22.82 -10.29
CA GLY A 199 -2.03 21.41 -10.46
C GLY A 199 -2.61 20.76 -9.20
N PRO A 200 -2.92 19.44 -9.23
CA PRO A 200 -3.42 18.70 -8.08
C PRO A 200 -2.46 18.79 -6.89
N THR A 201 -2.98 19.12 -5.71
CA THR A 201 -2.17 19.25 -4.49
C THR A 201 -1.73 17.88 -3.95
N ASN A 202 -0.51 17.85 -3.43
CA ASN A 202 0.05 16.86 -2.51
C ASN A 202 -0.13 15.40 -2.95
N SER A 203 -0.87 14.61 -2.16
CA SER A 203 -1.11 13.18 -2.37
C SER A 203 -1.98 12.85 -3.58
N ALA A 204 -2.67 13.85 -4.16
CA ALA A 204 -3.55 13.63 -5.31
C ALA A 204 -2.82 13.07 -6.53
N ASN A 205 -1.53 13.37 -6.70
CA ASN A 205 -0.73 12.83 -7.80
C ASN A 205 -0.49 11.32 -7.66
N ALA A 206 -0.30 10.82 -6.44
CA ALA A 206 -0.20 9.38 -6.19
C ALA A 206 -1.55 8.68 -6.43
N VAL A 207 -2.67 9.33 -6.04
CA VAL A 207 -4.03 8.83 -6.32
C VAL A 207 -4.29 8.76 -7.83
N GLU A 208 -3.93 9.80 -8.59
CA GLU A 208 -4.09 9.82 -10.05
C GLU A 208 -3.22 8.76 -10.73
N CYS A 209 -1.98 8.58 -10.26
CA CYS A 209 -1.11 7.52 -10.73
C CYS A 209 -1.75 6.14 -10.52
N THR A 210 -2.27 5.87 -9.32
CA THR A 210 -3.01 4.61 -9.04
C THR A 210 -4.24 4.45 -9.90
N LYS A 211 -5.00 5.52 -10.11
CA LYS A 211 -6.18 5.51 -10.99
C LYS A 211 -5.83 5.09 -12.42
N ASN A 212 -4.70 5.54 -12.95
CA ASN A 212 -4.28 5.21 -14.32
C ASN A 212 -4.01 3.72 -14.54
N PHE A 213 -3.50 3.00 -13.53
CA PHE A 213 -3.25 1.56 -13.65
C PHE A 213 -4.31 0.67 -12.98
N LEU A 214 -5.31 1.25 -12.32
CA LEU A 214 -6.42 0.53 -11.70
C LEU A 214 -7.14 -0.44 -12.67
N PRO A 215 -7.43 -0.08 -13.94
CA PRO A 215 -8.07 -1.02 -14.87
C PRO A 215 -7.27 -2.31 -15.09
N HIS A 216 -5.93 -2.21 -15.13
CA HIS A 216 -5.04 -3.36 -15.29
C HIS A 216 -5.05 -4.26 -14.06
N ILE A 217 -5.04 -3.66 -12.86
CA ILE A 217 -5.18 -4.41 -11.60
C ILE A 217 -6.49 -5.18 -11.57
N LEU A 218 -7.61 -4.51 -11.89
CA LEU A 218 -8.92 -5.14 -11.88
C LEU A 218 -9.03 -6.27 -12.90
N SER A 219 -8.48 -6.09 -14.10
CA SER A 219 -8.43 -7.14 -15.13
C SER A 219 -7.64 -8.38 -14.67
N TRP A 220 -6.50 -8.16 -14.00
CA TRP A 220 -5.73 -9.24 -13.39
C TRP A 220 -6.53 -9.94 -12.29
N MET A 221 -7.17 -9.19 -11.38
CA MET A 221 -7.98 -9.75 -10.29
C MET A 221 -9.16 -10.58 -10.81
N GLU A 222 -9.83 -10.14 -11.88
CA GLU A 222 -10.91 -10.91 -12.52
C GLU A 222 -10.39 -12.22 -13.12
N THR A 223 -9.18 -12.21 -13.70
CA THR A 223 -8.53 -13.42 -14.21
C THR A 223 -8.26 -14.41 -13.07
N GLN A 224 -7.70 -13.94 -11.96
CA GLN A 224 -7.46 -14.78 -10.76
C GLN A 224 -8.77 -15.34 -10.18
N ALA A 225 -9.79 -14.49 -10.06
CA ALA A 225 -11.11 -14.89 -9.55
C ALA A 225 -11.75 -15.99 -10.43
N ARG A 226 -11.61 -15.89 -11.75
CA ARG A 226 -12.09 -16.92 -12.69
C ARG A 226 -11.35 -18.25 -12.50
N LEU A 227 -10.02 -18.20 -12.39
CA LEU A 227 -9.20 -19.40 -12.21
C LEU A 227 -9.59 -20.15 -10.93
N ARG A 228 -9.82 -19.44 -9.82
CA ARG A 228 -10.27 -20.06 -8.56
C ARG A 228 -11.63 -20.72 -8.64
N ARG A 229 -12.60 -20.08 -9.32
CA ARG A 229 -13.92 -20.68 -9.53
C ARG A 229 -13.87 -21.96 -10.34
N ILE A 230 -12.89 -22.08 -11.25
CA ILE A 230 -12.65 -23.32 -12.00
C ILE A 230 -12.04 -24.37 -11.08
N ALA A 231 -11.05 -24.01 -10.26
CA ALA A 231 -10.39 -24.94 -9.35
C ALA A 231 -11.29 -25.47 -8.22
N ALA A 232 -12.36 -24.74 -7.85
CA ALA A 232 -13.31 -25.14 -6.82
C ALA A 232 -14.45 -26.06 -7.31
N ARG A 233 -14.51 -26.38 -8.61
CA ARG A 233 -15.48 -27.28 -9.22
C ARG A 233 -14.89 -28.66 -9.45
#